data_AF-A0A140AQB2-F1
#
_entry.id   AF-A0A140AQB2-F1
#
_cell.length_a   1.000
_cell.length_b   1.000
_cell.length_c   1.000
_cell.angle_alpha   90.00
_cell.angle_beta   90.00
_cell.angle_gamma   90.00
#
_symmetry.space_group_name_H-M   'P 1'
#
loop_
_entity.id
_entity.type
_entity.pdbx_description
1 polymer ?
#
loop_
_entity_poly.entity_id
_entity_poly.type
_entity_poly.pdbx_seq_one_letter_code
_entity_poly.pdbx_strand_id
1 'polypeptide(L)'
;FTLYELAMNPEIQVKLREKIKQTLDANNGTLEYDTLKDMKYLDMVINETFRLHPPVPVLNRVCTQKYTIEDSNIALNVGEKLIIPIYALHHDSKYYSDPEIFDPERFTEENISSRPHGTFLPFGDGPRNC
;
A
#
# COMPACT_ATOMS: atom_id res chain seq x y z
N PHE A 1 -6.04 -9.61 -6.79
CA PHE A 1 -7.14 -8.79 -6.28
C PHE A 1 -7.46 -7.57 -7.15
N THR A 2 -6.51 -6.93 -7.84
CA THR A 2 -6.81 -5.73 -8.65
C THR A 2 -7.95 -5.92 -9.66
N LEU A 3 -7.94 -7.01 -10.44
CA LEU A 3 -9.02 -7.30 -11.38
C LEU A 3 -10.38 -7.52 -10.69
N TYR A 4 -10.38 -8.06 -9.47
CA TYR A 4 -11.58 -8.24 -8.67
C TYR A 4 -12.13 -6.87 -8.23
N GLU A 5 -11.28 -6.01 -7.69
CA GLU A 5 -11.70 -4.65 -7.28
C GLU A 5 -12.19 -3.81 -8.45
N LEU A 6 -11.55 -3.91 -9.62
CA LEU A 6 -12.02 -3.23 -10.83
C LEU A 6 -13.35 -3.79 -11.33
N ALA A 7 -13.62 -5.08 -11.14
CA ALA A 7 -14.92 -5.67 -11.50
C ALA A 7 -16.03 -5.24 -10.52
N MET A 8 -15.69 -5.04 -9.23
CA MET A 8 -16.61 -4.58 -8.19
C MET A 8 -16.85 -3.07 -8.21
N ASN A 9 -15.94 -2.29 -8.81
CA ASN A 9 -16.00 -0.82 -8.88
C ASN A 9 -15.91 -0.34 -10.36
N PRO A 10 -17.00 -0.48 -11.16
CA PRO A 10 -16.98 -0.21 -12.60
C PRO A 10 -16.60 1.23 -12.96
N GLU A 11 -17.00 2.21 -12.15
CA GLU A 11 -16.62 3.62 -12.33
C GLU A 11 -15.11 3.84 -12.23
N ILE A 12 -14.45 3.15 -11.30
CA ILE A 12 -12.98 3.19 -11.17
C ILE A 12 -12.33 2.50 -12.36
N GLN A 13 -12.88 1.39 -12.84
CA GLN A 13 -12.39 0.70 -14.04
C GLN A 13 -12.48 1.58 -15.29
N VAL A 14 -13.61 2.25 -15.50
CA VAL A 14 -13.80 3.19 -16.63
C VAL A 14 -12.78 4.33 -16.53
N LYS A 15 -12.69 4.98 -15.37
CA LYS A 15 -11.72 6.06 -15.12
C LYS A 15 -10.27 5.62 -15.35
N LEU A 16 -9.89 4.43 -14.87
CA LEU A 16 -8.56 3.86 -15.11
C LEU A 16 -8.28 3.66 -16.60
N ARG A 17 -9.23 3.07 -17.32
CA ARG A 17 -9.11 2.83 -18.77
C ARG A 17 -8.96 4.15 -19.54
N GLU A 18 -9.72 5.18 -19.17
CA GLU A 18 -9.60 6.52 -19.76
C GLU A 18 -8.23 7.12 -19.49
N LYS A 19 -7.72 7.04 -18.25
CA LYS A 19 -6.39 7.54 -17.89
C LYS A 19 -5.27 6.83 -18.64
N ILE A 20 -5.33 5.50 -18.76
CA ILE A 20 -4.35 4.72 -19.53
C ILE A 20 -4.35 5.16 -21.00
N LYS A 21 -5.51 5.34 -21.61
CA LYS A 21 -5.62 5.82 -23.00
C LYS A 21 -5.03 7.22 -23.16
N GLN A 22 -5.34 8.14 -22.25
CA GLN A 22 -4.78 9.49 -22.25
C GLN A 22 -3.25 9.48 -22.16
N THR A 23 -2.67 8.66 -21.29
CA THR A 23 -1.21 8.52 -21.15
C THR A 23 -0.58 7.92 -22.41
N LEU A 24 -1.22 6.93 -23.04
CA LEU A 24 -0.75 6.35 -24.29
C LEU A 24 -0.80 7.37 -25.43
N ASP A 25 -1.90 8.10 -25.60
CA ASP A 25 -2.05 9.11 -26.64
C ASP A 25 -1.01 10.23 -26.50
N ALA A 26 -0.69 10.63 -25.26
CA ALA A 26 0.36 11.60 -24.96
C ALA A 26 1.78 11.09 -25.29
N ASN A 27 1.98 9.77 -25.31
CA ASN A 27 3.25 9.10 -25.58
C ASN A 27 3.23 8.36 -26.94
N ASN A 28 2.59 8.94 -27.96
CA ASN A 28 2.56 8.42 -29.34
C ASN A 28 2.01 6.99 -29.47
N GLY A 29 1.23 6.52 -28.50
CA GLY A 29 0.66 5.17 -28.46
C GLY A 29 1.66 4.07 -28.11
N THR A 30 2.88 4.39 -27.69
CA THR A 30 3.90 3.38 -27.35
C THR A 30 3.82 2.99 -25.88
N LEU A 31 3.90 1.68 -25.60
CA LEU A 31 3.96 1.14 -24.25
C LEU A 31 5.42 0.86 -23.89
N GLU A 32 6.15 1.92 -23.58
CA GLU A 32 7.54 1.86 -23.15
C GLU A 32 7.66 2.07 -21.63
N TYR A 33 8.85 1.87 -21.08
CA TYR A 33 9.10 1.97 -19.64
C TYR A 33 8.76 3.37 -19.10
N ASP A 34 9.10 4.43 -19.83
CA ASP A 34 8.80 5.79 -19.39
C ASP A 34 7.31 6.11 -19.51
N THR A 35 6.61 5.61 -20.54
CA THR A 35 5.14 5.71 -20.62
C THR A 35 4.45 5.07 -19.42
N LEU A 36 4.98 3.93 -18.92
CA LEU A 36 4.42 3.25 -17.74
C LEU A 36 4.55 4.12 -16.48
N LYS A 37 5.65 4.85 -16.30
CA LYS A 37 5.83 5.75 -15.15
C LYS A 37 4.83 6.90 -15.13
N ASP A 38 4.33 7.29 -16.29
CA ASP A 38 3.33 8.36 -16.41
C ASP A 38 1.90 7.87 -16.10
N MET A 39 1.68 6.56 -15.92
CA MET A 39 0.37 5.98 -15.59
C MET A 39 0.02 6.12 -14.10
N LYS A 40 0.09 7.34 -13.55
CA LYS A 40 -0.08 7.60 -12.10
C LYS A 40 -1.34 6.98 -11.48
N TYR A 41 -2.48 7.03 -12.19
CA TYR A 41 -3.73 6.46 -11.66
C TYR A 41 -3.71 4.91 -11.65
N LEU A 42 -2.94 4.27 -12.53
CA LEU A 42 -2.72 2.83 -12.48
C LEU A 42 -1.94 2.45 -11.21
N ASP A 43 -0.89 3.21 -10.89
CA ASP A 43 -0.12 3.00 -9.65
C ASP A 43 -0.98 3.19 -8.41
N MET A 44 -1.87 4.19 -8.41
CA MET A 44 -2.85 4.39 -7.33
C MET A 44 -3.77 3.17 -7.13
N VAL A 45 -4.32 2.63 -8.23
CA VAL A 45 -5.18 1.44 -8.20
C VAL A 45 -4.42 0.21 -7.69
N ILE A 46 -3.17 0.03 -8.10
CA ILE A 46 -2.33 -1.09 -7.65
C ILE A 46 -2.03 -0.95 -6.15
N ASN A 47 -1.64 0.24 -5.70
CA ASN A 47 -1.32 0.48 -4.29
C ASN A 47 -2.55 0.34 -3.38
N GLU A 48 -3.73 0.80 -3.81
CA GLU A 48 -4.96 0.58 -3.05
C GLU A 48 -5.35 -0.89 -3.01
N THR A 49 -5.07 -1.64 -4.08
CA THR A 49 -5.21 -3.11 -4.03
C THR A 49 -4.30 -3.70 -2.97
N PHE A 50 -3.03 -3.28 -2.89
CA PHE A 50 -2.11 -3.82 -1.89
C PHE A 50 -2.48 -3.41 -0.46
N ARG A 51 -3.14 -2.26 -0.27
CA ARG A 51 -3.66 -1.85 1.03
C ARG A 51 -4.79 -2.79 1.48
N LEU A 52 -5.81 -2.98 0.65
CA LEU A 52 -6.96 -3.83 0.99
C LEU A 52 -6.61 -5.33 1.00
N HIS A 53 -5.72 -5.75 0.10
CA HIS A 53 -5.37 -7.15 -0.09
C HIS A 53 -3.85 -7.34 -0.03
N PRO A 54 -3.22 -7.12 1.13
CA PRO A 54 -1.77 -7.25 1.26
C PRO A 54 -1.35 -8.70 0.97
N PRO A 55 -0.38 -8.93 0.07
CA PRO A 55 0.10 -10.29 -0.24
C PRO A 55 0.62 -11.03 0.99
N VAL A 56 1.20 -10.29 1.94
CA VAL A 56 1.67 -10.78 3.22
C VAL A 56 0.96 -10.01 4.34
N PRO A 57 0.00 -10.63 5.06
CA PRO A 57 -0.82 -9.92 6.03
C PRO A 57 -0.11 -9.66 7.36
N VAL A 58 1.02 -10.33 7.62
CA VAL A 58 1.82 -10.18 8.85
C VAL A 58 3.31 -10.31 8.56
N LEU A 59 4.15 -9.52 9.25
CA LEU A 59 5.60 -9.74 9.30
C LEU A 59 6.00 -10.29 10.65
N ASN A 60 6.98 -11.19 10.64
CA ASN A 60 7.55 -11.77 11.85
C ASN A 60 8.91 -11.13 12.16
N ARG A 61 9.18 -10.90 13.44
CA ARG A 61 10.52 -10.57 13.95
C ARG A 61 10.82 -11.44 15.18
N VAL A 62 12.10 -11.66 15.44
CA VAL A 62 12.58 -12.26 16.68
C VAL A 62 13.53 -11.27 17.33
N CYS A 63 13.28 -10.97 18.60
CA CYS A 63 14.13 -10.08 19.37
C CYS A 63 15.51 -10.74 19.58
N THR A 64 16.57 -10.10 19.10
CA THR A 64 17.96 -10.61 19.19
C THR A 64 18.75 -9.98 20.33
N GLN A 65 18.23 -8.90 20.91
CA GLN A 65 18.85 -8.12 21.98
C GLN A 65 17.73 -7.58 22.87
N LYS A 66 17.93 -7.59 24.20
CA LYS A 66 16.98 -6.97 25.12
C LYS A 66 16.71 -5.51 24.73
N TYR A 67 15.45 -5.17 24.53
CA TYR A 67 15.03 -3.86 24.02
C TYR A 67 13.72 -3.43 24.67
N THR A 68 13.63 -2.17 25.09
CA THR A 68 12.37 -1.58 25.56
C THR A 68 11.81 -0.72 24.44
N ILE A 69 10.56 -0.98 24.04
CA ILE A 69 9.90 -0.19 22.99
C ILE A 69 9.72 1.24 23.53
N GLU A 70 10.26 2.21 22.79
CA GLU A 70 10.15 3.64 23.09
C GLU A 70 8.68 4.04 23.28
N ASP A 71 8.44 5.02 24.16
CA ASP A 71 7.10 5.49 24.54
C ASP A 71 6.16 4.40 25.10
N SER A 72 6.72 3.29 25.59
CA SER A 72 5.97 2.22 26.24
C SER A 72 6.75 1.60 27.40
N ASN A 73 6.05 0.83 28.25
CA ASN A 73 6.67 0.01 29.29
C ASN A 73 6.89 -1.46 28.83
N ILE A 74 6.87 -1.72 27.52
CA ILE A 74 7.01 -3.06 26.95
C ILE A 74 8.50 -3.37 26.77
N ALA A 75 9.01 -4.26 27.63
CA ALA A 75 10.36 -4.80 27.53
C ALA A 75 10.34 -6.13 26.77
N LEU A 76 11.16 -6.21 25.73
CA LEU A 76 11.35 -7.39 24.90
C LEU A 76 12.61 -8.14 25.31
N ASN A 77 12.49 -9.45 25.49
CA ASN A 77 13.59 -10.35 25.80
C ASN A 77 14.10 -11.07 24.55
N VAL A 78 15.37 -11.48 24.60
CA VAL A 78 15.98 -12.25 23.50
C VAL A 78 15.18 -13.54 23.26
N GLY A 79 14.86 -13.80 21.98
CA GLY A 79 14.09 -14.96 21.55
C GLY A 79 12.58 -14.73 21.48
N GLU A 80 12.07 -13.61 22.01
CA GLU A 80 10.65 -13.27 21.89
C GLU A 80 10.27 -12.99 20.42
N LYS A 81 9.11 -13.51 20.03
CA LYS A 81 8.55 -13.33 18.68
C LYS A 81 7.63 -12.13 18.67
N LEU A 82 7.76 -11.33 17.62
CA LEU A 82 6.94 -10.15 17.38
C LEU A 82 6.21 -10.33 16.05
N ILE A 83 4.97 -9.86 16.01
CA ILE A 83 4.15 -9.83 14.81
C ILE A 83 3.84 -8.37 14.50
N ILE A 84 4.12 -7.94 13.28
CA ILE A 84 3.67 -6.66 12.73
C ILE A 84 2.41 -6.95 11.91
N PRO A 85 1.22 -6.53 12.36
CA PRO A 85 -0.03 -6.90 11.72
C PRO A 85 -0.35 -5.98 10.53
N ILE A 86 0.29 -6.21 9.39
CA ILE A 86 0.12 -5.39 8.16
C ILE A 86 -1.37 -5.24 7.80
N TYR A 87 -2.12 -6.34 7.75
CA TYR A 87 -3.53 -6.30 7.38
C TYR A 87 -4.33 -5.38 8.32
N ALA A 88 -4.13 -5.49 9.63
CA ALA A 88 -4.82 -4.64 10.60
C ALA A 88 -4.42 -3.17 10.45
N LEU A 89 -3.13 -2.89 10.24
CA LEU A 89 -2.64 -1.51 10.00
C LEU A 89 -3.26 -0.90 8.74
N HIS A 90 -3.39 -1.69 7.67
CA HIS A 90 -3.95 -1.22 6.41
C HIS A 90 -5.47 -1.00 6.46
N HIS A 91 -6.16 -1.60 7.43
CA HIS A 91 -7.60 -1.45 7.66
C HIS A 91 -7.93 -0.62 8.90
N ASP A 92 -6.94 0.00 9.54
CA ASP A 92 -7.16 0.81 10.73
C ASP A 92 -7.73 2.18 10.34
N SER A 93 -8.94 2.48 10.82
CA SER A 93 -9.63 3.75 10.54
C SER A 93 -8.92 4.97 11.10
N LYS A 94 -7.96 4.78 12.02
CA LYS A 94 -7.05 5.83 12.48
C LYS A 94 -6.16 6.37 11.35
N TYR A 95 -5.80 5.53 10.37
CA TYR A 95 -4.90 5.89 9.28
C TYR A 95 -5.62 5.99 7.93
N TYR A 96 -6.73 5.27 7.77
CA TYR A 96 -7.51 5.21 6.52
C TYR A 96 -8.99 5.41 6.80
N SER A 97 -9.54 6.59 6.50
CA SER A 97 -10.98 6.86 6.64
C SER A 97 -11.81 5.88 5.80
N ASP A 98 -12.85 5.26 6.35
CA ASP A 98 -13.64 4.23 5.66
C ASP A 98 -12.75 3.12 5.04
N PRO A 99 -11.99 2.38 5.88
CA PRO A 99 -10.87 1.55 5.44
C PRO A 99 -11.26 0.38 4.53
N GLU A 100 -12.53 -0.01 4.52
CA GLU A 100 -13.05 -1.10 3.67
C GLU A 100 -13.40 -0.64 2.24
N ILE A 101 -13.41 0.67 1.98
CA ILE A 101 -13.70 1.22 0.65
C ILE A 101 -12.44 1.21 -0.21
N PHE A 102 -12.55 0.67 -1.42
CA PHE A 102 -11.53 0.74 -2.47
C PHE A 102 -11.47 2.14 -3.07
N ASP A 103 -10.54 2.96 -2.58
CA ASP A 103 -10.34 4.34 -3.03
C ASP A 103 -8.90 4.58 -3.50
N PRO A 104 -8.64 4.55 -4.82
CA PRO A 104 -7.31 4.85 -5.38
C PRO A 104 -6.78 6.24 -5.00
N GLU A 105 -7.63 7.23 -4.74
CA GLU A 105 -7.20 8.60 -4.43
C GLU A 105 -6.50 8.71 -3.06
N ARG A 106 -6.55 7.66 -2.22
CA ARG A 106 -5.69 7.55 -1.02
C ARG A 106 -4.20 7.59 -1.36
N PHE A 107 -3.84 7.28 -2.61
CA PHE A 107 -2.47 7.23 -3.10
C PHE A 107 -2.10 8.41 -4.01
N THR A 108 -2.78 9.55 -3.87
CA THR A 108 -2.26 10.83 -4.36
C THR A 108 -0.95 11.20 -3.68
N GLU A 109 -0.11 11.99 -4.35
CA GLU A 109 1.17 12.46 -3.79
C GLU A 109 0.96 13.16 -2.43
N GLU A 110 -0.10 13.98 -2.33
CA GLU A 110 -0.50 14.65 -1.08
C GLU A 110 -0.86 13.64 0.02
N ASN A 111 -1.74 12.68 -0.26
CA ASN A 111 -2.18 11.69 0.74
C ASN A 111 -1.08 10.71 1.14
N ILE A 112 -0.12 10.41 0.25
CA ILE A 112 1.07 9.63 0.60
C ILE A 112 1.95 10.45 1.55
N SER A 113 2.17 11.74 1.24
CA SER A 113 3.06 12.60 2.02
C SER A 113 2.55 12.88 3.44
N SER A 114 1.22 12.94 3.63
CA SER A 114 0.59 13.19 4.93
C SER A 114 0.42 11.93 5.77
N ARG A 115 0.58 10.74 5.17
CA ARG A 115 0.37 9.46 5.84
C ARG A 115 1.50 9.16 6.83
N PRO A 116 1.21 8.73 8.07
CA PRO A 116 2.25 8.34 9.01
C PRO A 116 3.11 7.18 8.47
N HIS A 117 4.41 7.29 8.64
CA HIS A 117 5.36 6.25 8.24
C HIS A 117 5.03 4.90 8.92
N GLY A 118 5.24 3.80 8.19
CA GLY A 118 4.99 2.45 8.71
C GLY A 118 3.52 2.01 8.73
N THR A 119 2.60 2.80 8.17
CA THR A 119 1.16 2.43 8.07
C THR A 119 0.76 1.88 6.71
N PHE A 120 1.65 1.95 5.72
CA PHE A 120 1.56 1.25 4.43
C PHE A 120 2.85 0.45 4.24
N LEU A 121 2.73 -0.87 4.17
CA LEU A 121 3.85 -1.82 4.24
C LEU A 121 3.61 -3.00 3.27
N PRO A 122 3.21 -2.76 2.01
CA PRO A 122 2.88 -3.84 1.07
C PRO A 122 4.08 -4.78 0.81
N PHE A 123 5.30 -4.26 0.97
CA PHE A 123 6.57 -4.93 0.72
C PHE A 123 7.49 -4.94 1.96
N GLY A 124 6.92 -4.66 3.14
CA GLY A 124 7.68 -4.49 4.38
C GLY A 124 8.51 -3.22 4.41
N ASP A 125 9.45 -3.17 5.35
CA ASP A 125 10.33 -2.01 5.60
C ASP A 125 11.66 -2.48 6.23
N GLY A 126 12.67 -1.61 6.16
CA GLY A 126 14.02 -1.85 6.64
C GLY A 126 14.85 -2.77 5.75
N PRO A 127 15.98 -3.31 6.24
CA PRO A 127 16.99 -4.03 5.42
C PRO A 127 16.54 -5.40 4.91
N ARG A 128 15.28 -5.77 5.14
CA ARG A 128 14.67 -7.05 4.76
C ARG A 128 13.35 -6.81 4.02
N ASN A 129 13.15 -5.63 3.46
CA ASN A 129 12.06 -5.35 2.53
C ASN A 129 12.27 -6.10 1.21
N CYS A 130 11.18 -6.27 0.45
CA CYS A 130 11.23 -6.83 -0.90
C CYS A 130 11.91 -5.86 -1.88
#